data_AF-A0A3M1EBF8-F1
#
_entry.id   AF-A0A3M1EBF8-F1
#
_cell.length_a   1.000
_cell.length_b   1.000
_cell.length_c   1.000
_cell.angle_alpha   90.00
_cell.angle_beta   90.00
_cell.angle_gamma   90.00
#
_symmetry.space_group_name_H-M   'P 1'
#
loop_
_entity.id
_entity.type
_entity.pdbx_description
1 polymer ?
#
loop_
_entity_poly.entity_id
_entity_poly.type
_entity_poly.pdbx_seq_one_letter_code
_entity_poly.pdbx_strand_id
1 'polypeptide(L)'
;MQDTYTYTARSAENPDEVATFTLHDHSLSVELGGALLAQVERALQPEEAQGEARLPPWFRPALTWVVQRLLRPFNIADVTANAKDDGFWIMAWVRAGGLRLAPVTVGWRKVDNPDAAQAFVRELNKRKVSAAHPGRLPGPLDYWATWALVGFLV
;
A
#
# COMPACT_ATOMS: atom_id res chain seq x y z
N MET A 1 1.13 11.82 -24.17
CA MET A 1 1.43 12.86 -23.16
C MET A 1 1.96 12.14 -21.94
N GLN A 2 2.82 12.75 -21.12
CA GLN A 2 3.54 12.01 -20.08
C GLN A 2 2.57 11.61 -18.95
N ASP A 3 1.98 10.42 -19.05
CA ASP A 3 1.04 9.85 -18.06
C ASP A 3 1.74 9.38 -16.77
N THR A 4 2.94 9.91 -16.52
CA THR A 4 3.79 9.56 -15.39
C THR A 4 3.83 10.71 -14.41
N TYR A 5 3.51 10.45 -13.14
CA TYR A 5 3.65 11.41 -12.05
C TYR A 5 4.44 10.75 -10.92
N THR A 6 5.53 11.37 -10.50
CA THR A 6 6.43 10.82 -9.48
C THR A 6 6.44 11.73 -8.26
N TYR A 7 6.36 11.14 -7.07
CA TYR A 7 6.45 11.83 -5.80
C TYR A 7 7.33 11.02 -4.86
N THR A 8 8.30 11.67 -4.22
CA THR A 8 9.14 11.05 -3.19
C THR A 8 8.70 11.57 -1.84
N ALA A 9 8.16 10.68 -1.00
CA ALA A 9 7.91 10.98 0.41
C ALA A 9 9.19 10.67 1.19
N ARG A 10 9.73 11.67 1.89
CA ARG A 10 10.85 11.51 2.81
C ARG A 10 10.46 12.06 4.17
N SER A 11 10.80 11.33 5.24
CA SER A 11 10.58 11.81 6.61
C SER A 11 11.40 13.07 6.88
N ALA A 12 10.78 14.10 7.45
CA ALA A 12 11.47 15.29 7.93
C ALA A 12 12.29 15.01 9.20
N GLU A 13 11.99 13.91 9.90
CA GLU A 13 12.63 13.52 11.17
C GLU A 13 13.77 12.54 10.94
N ASN A 14 13.62 11.64 9.96
CA ASN A 14 14.63 10.64 9.61
C ASN A 14 14.79 10.55 8.08
N PRO A 15 15.73 11.29 7.47
CA PRO A 15 15.87 11.37 6.01
C PRO A 15 16.09 10.02 5.31
N ASP A 16 16.51 8.98 6.03
CA ASP A 16 16.68 7.61 5.50
C ASP A 16 15.33 6.89 5.27
N GLU A 17 14.25 7.37 5.90
CA GLU A 17 12.89 6.90 5.68
C GLU A 17 12.26 7.57 4.46
N VAL A 18 12.57 7.01 3.30
CA VAL A 18 12.12 7.51 2.00
C VAL A 18 11.35 6.46 1.21
N ALA A 19 10.33 6.88 0.47
CA ALA A 19 9.68 6.10 -0.56
C ALA A 19 9.38 6.95 -1.79
N THR A 20 9.60 6.40 -2.97
CA THR A 20 9.24 7.02 -4.24
C THR A 20 8.01 6.33 -4.83
N PHE A 21 7.00 7.13 -5.12
CA PHE A 21 5.72 6.74 -5.67
C PHE A 21 5.64 7.20 -7.12
N THR A 22 5.45 6.26 -8.03
CA THR A 22 5.36 6.55 -9.46
C THR A 22 3.99 6.10 -9.98
N LEU A 23 3.13 7.06 -10.28
CA LEU A 23 1.88 6.84 -10.99
C LEU A 23 2.19 6.75 -12.47
N HIS A 24 1.84 5.64 -13.09
CA HIS A 24 1.92 5.45 -14.53
C HIS A 24 0.58 4.91 -15.02
N ASP A 25 -0.13 5.71 -15.81
CA ASP A 25 -1.50 5.40 -16.26
C ASP A 25 -2.43 5.09 -15.07
N HIS A 26 -2.97 3.88 -14.97
CA HIS A 26 -3.81 3.42 -13.86
C HIS A 26 -3.07 2.59 -12.80
N SER A 27 -1.73 2.62 -12.82
CA SER A 27 -0.87 1.85 -11.93
C SER A 27 -0.03 2.75 -11.03
N LEU A 28 0.20 2.32 -9.80
CA LEU A 28 1.13 2.92 -8.85
C LEU A 28 2.27 1.95 -8.55
N SER A 29 3.50 2.35 -8.83
CA SER A 29 4.70 1.66 -8.38
C SER A 29 5.27 2.35 -7.15
N VAL A 30 5.86 1.56 -6.25
CA VAL A 30 6.45 2.06 -5.00
C VAL A 30 7.86 1.53 -4.89
N GLU A 31 8.82 2.44 -4.74
CA GLU A 31 10.22 2.14 -4.45
C GLU A 31 10.50 2.57 -3.02
N LEU A 32 10.75 1.60 -2.14
CA LEU A 32 11.08 1.86 -0.74
C LEU A 32 12.59 2.05 -0.59
N GLY A 33 13.01 3.08 0.15
CA GLY A 33 14.39 3.23 0.59
C GLY A 33 14.79 2.10 1.53
N GLY A 34 16.09 1.78 1.60
CA GLY A 34 16.60 0.62 2.33
C GLY A 34 16.18 0.58 3.81
N ALA A 35 16.17 1.71 4.50
CA ALA A 35 15.76 1.77 5.91
C ALA A 35 14.27 1.47 6.09
N LEU A 36 13.41 1.99 5.20
CA LEU A 36 11.96 1.74 5.23
C LEU A 36 11.62 0.31 4.81
N LEU A 37 12.32 -0.23 3.82
CA LEU A 37 12.19 -1.62 3.42
C LEU A 37 12.51 -2.56 4.58
N ALA A 38 13.61 -2.32 5.28
CA ALA A 38 14.00 -3.11 6.46
C ALA A 38 12.99 -2.99 7.62
N GLN A 39 12.28 -1.86 7.75
CA GLN A 39 11.20 -1.71 8.72
C GLN A 39 9.97 -2.53 8.33
N VAL A 40 9.57 -2.50 7.06
CA VAL A 40 8.47 -3.31 6.52
C VAL A 40 8.76 -4.80 6.65
N GLU A 41 9.98 -5.23 6.29
CA GLU A 41 10.41 -6.62 6.43
C GLU A 41 10.40 -7.08 7.89
N ARG A 42 10.80 -6.23 8.84
CA ARG A 42 10.68 -6.53 10.28
C ARG A 42 9.24 -6.60 10.75
N ALA A 43 8.38 -5.68 10.33
CA ALA A 43 6.96 -5.70 10.71
C ALA A 43 6.22 -6.92 10.14
N LEU A 44 6.67 -7.45 9.01
CA LEU A 44 6.16 -8.68 8.40
C LEU A 44 6.81 -9.96 8.99
N GLN A 45 7.89 -9.84 9.76
CA GLN A 45 8.50 -10.97 10.45
C GLN A 45 7.72 -11.31 11.72
N PRO A 46 7.30 -12.58 11.90
CA PRO A 46 6.41 -12.98 12.99
C PRO A 46 7.07 -13.12 14.37
N GLU A 47 8.35 -12.81 14.53
CA GLU A 47 9.02 -12.81 15.82
C GLU A 47 9.32 -11.36 16.26
N GLU A 48 8.81 -10.99 17.43
CA GLU A 48 9.11 -9.76 18.20
C GLU A 48 8.23 -8.51 18.03
N ALA A 49 7.00 -8.62 17.52
CA ALA A 49 5.98 -7.60 17.81
C ALA A 49 5.35 -7.83 19.20
N GLN A 50 5.97 -7.27 20.24
CA GLN A 50 5.35 -7.11 21.56
C GLN A 50 4.21 -6.09 21.45
N GLY A 51 3.01 -6.56 21.11
CA GLY A 51 1.78 -5.76 21.14
C GLY A 51 0.92 -5.95 19.89
N GLU A 52 -0.18 -6.69 20.07
CA GLU A 52 -1.42 -6.61 19.26
C GLU A 52 -1.32 -6.76 17.74
N ALA A 53 -0.94 -7.97 17.28
CA ALA A 53 -1.66 -8.76 16.28
C ALA A 53 -0.77 -9.94 15.84
N ARG A 54 -0.80 -11.03 16.60
CA ARG A 54 -0.17 -12.28 16.17
C ARG A 54 -0.90 -12.78 14.92
N LEU A 55 -0.29 -12.64 13.74
CA LEU A 55 -0.75 -13.31 12.54
C LEU A 55 -0.69 -14.83 12.77
N PRO A 56 -1.77 -15.59 12.53
CA PRO A 56 -1.79 -17.01 12.80
C PRO A 56 -0.69 -17.77 12.04
N PRO A 57 -0.08 -18.83 12.61
CA PRO A 57 1.05 -19.56 12.01
C PRO A 57 0.79 -20.13 10.61
N TRP A 58 -0.46 -20.36 10.24
CA TRP A 58 -0.88 -20.83 8.92
C TRP A 58 -0.76 -19.77 7.81
N PHE A 59 -0.50 -18.49 8.15
CA PHE A 59 -0.22 -17.43 7.17
C PHE A 59 1.23 -17.35 6.70
N ARG A 60 2.14 -18.14 7.29
CA ARG A 60 3.58 -18.14 6.94
C ARG A 60 3.87 -18.21 5.42
N PRO A 61 3.25 -19.10 4.61
CA PRO A 61 3.50 -19.13 3.17
C PRO A 61 2.95 -17.90 2.42
N ALA A 62 1.91 -17.25 2.94
CA ALA A 62 1.32 -16.05 2.34
C ALA A 62 2.21 -14.79 2.52
N LEU A 63 3.01 -14.72 3.59
CA LEU A 63 3.88 -13.56 3.89
C LEU A 63 4.96 -13.35 2.82
N THR A 64 5.64 -14.43 2.40
CA THR A 64 6.64 -14.37 1.31
C THR A 64 6.05 -13.91 -0.02
N TRP A 65 4.79 -14.28 -0.30
CA TRP A 65 4.09 -13.88 -1.51
C TRP A 65 3.66 -12.39 -1.46
N VAL A 66 3.31 -11.86 -0.28
CA VAL A 66 2.98 -10.45 -0.07
C VAL A 66 4.18 -9.54 -0.36
N VAL A 67 5.39 -9.91 0.10
CA VAL A 67 6.61 -9.14 -0.18
C VAL A 67 6.91 -9.09 -1.68
N GLN A 68 6.81 -10.23 -2.37
CA GLN A 68 6.97 -10.28 -3.84
C GLN A 68 5.89 -9.49 -4.59
N ARG A 69 4.69 -9.36 -4.01
CA ARG A 69 3.56 -8.62 -4.60
C ARG A 69 3.68 -7.11 -4.35
N LEU A 70 4.29 -6.67 -3.25
CA LEU A 70 4.58 -5.26 -2.96
C LEU A 70 5.52 -4.63 -4.00
N LEU A 71 6.35 -5.45 -4.64
CA LEU A 71 7.25 -5.04 -5.72
C LEU A 71 6.56 -4.94 -7.09
N ARG A 72 5.25 -5.26 -7.19
CA ARG A 72 4.48 -5.10 -8.42
C ARG A 72 3.67 -3.80 -8.39
N PRO A 73 3.40 -3.19 -9.56
CA PRO A 73 2.51 -2.04 -9.63
C PRO A 73 1.12 -2.38 -9.06
N PHE A 74 0.64 -1.53 -8.16
CA PHE A 74 -0.72 -1.57 -7.63
C PHE A 74 -1.68 -0.90 -8.60
N ASN A 75 -2.92 -1.39 -8.68
CA ASN A 75 -3.96 -0.63 -9.36
C ASN A 75 -4.33 0.60 -8.51
N ILE A 76 -4.38 1.79 -9.12
CA ILE A 76 -4.70 3.05 -8.42
C ILE A 76 -6.05 2.99 -7.69
N ALA A 77 -7.03 2.22 -8.18
CA ALA A 77 -8.32 2.03 -7.53
C ALA A 77 -8.23 1.33 -6.16
N ASP A 78 -7.12 0.62 -5.89
CA ASP A 78 -6.86 -0.09 -4.64
C ASP A 78 -5.95 0.67 -3.67
N VAL A 79 -5.55 1.89 -4.02
CA VAL A 79 -4.60 2.68 -3.23
C VAL A 79 -5.26 3.91 -2.67
N THR A 80 -5.39 4.08 -1.36
CA THR A 80 -5.86 5.32 -0.73
C THR A 80 -4.68 6.09 -0.15
N ALA A 81 -4.61 7.39 -0.41
CA ALA A 81 -3.59 8.26 0.18
C ALA A 81 -4.24 9.49 0.80
N ASN A 82 -3.57 10.07 1.80
CA ASN A 82 -3.99 11.29 2.46
C ASN A 82 -2.74 12.06 2.92
N ALA A 83 -2.83 13.40 2.83
CA ALA A 83 -1.82 14.31 3.34
C ALA A 83 -2.53 15.32 4.24
N LYS A 84 -2.13 15.38 5.51
CA LYS A 84 -2.75 16.24 6.52
C LYS A 84 -1.74 16.57 7.61
N ASP A 85 -1.78 17.81 8.12
CA ASP A 85 -0.97 18.26 9.26
C ASP A 85 0.53 17.96 9.07
N ASP A 86 1.05 18.26 7.86
CA ASP A 86 2.40 17.91 7.36
C ASP A 86 2.74 16.42 7.27
N GLY A 87 1.83 15.54 7.67
CA GLY A 87 1.93 14.10 7.51
C GLY A 87 1.44 13.61 6.15
N PHE A 88 1.89 12.41 5.79
CA PHE A 88 1.47 11.71 4.59
C PHE A 88 1.30 10.24 4.90
N TRP A 89 0.18 9.64 4.52
CA TRP A 89 0.01 8.19 4.59
C TRP A 89 -0.63 7.65 3.32
N ILE A 90 -0.27 6.41 3.01
CA ILE A 90 -0.77 5.68 1.86
C ILE A 90 -1.07 4.23 2.27
N MET A 91 -2.21 3.73 1.84
CA MET A 91 -2.68 2.38 2.07
C MET A 91 -3.00 1.74 0.73
N ALA A 92 -2.42 0.58 0.44
CA ALA A 92 -2.70 -0.19 -0.76
C ALA A 92 -3.28 -1.57 -0.40
N TRP A 93 -4.30 -2.01 -1.14
CA TRP A 93 -4.83 -3.37 -1.00
C TRP A 93 -4.03 -4.37 -1.82
N VAL A 94 -3.49 -5.38 -1.16
CA VAL A 94 -2.95 -6.56 -1.82
C VAL A 94 -4.10 -7.44 -2.29
N ARG A 95 -4.11 -7.83 -3.57
CA ARG A 95 -5.11 -8.74 -4.16
C ARG A 95 -4.54 -10.09 -4.57
N ALA A 96 -5.26 -11.19 -4.30
CA ALA A 96 -5.04 -12.51 -4.90
C ALA A 96 -6.31 -13.00 -5.60
N GLY A 97 -6.17 -13.56 -6.79
CA GLY A 97 -7.33 -14.04 -7.57
C GLY A 97 -8.37 -12.97 -7.89
N GLY A 98 -7.99 -11.68 -7.87
CA GLY A 98 -8.91 -10.56 -8.05
C GLY A 98 -9.62 -10.08 -6.78
N LEU A 99 -9.40 -10.72 -5.63
CA LEU A 99 -10.02 -10.34 -4.36
C LEU A 99 -9.02 -9.69 -3.40
N ARG A 100 -9.50 -8.79 -2.54
CA ARG A 100 -8.67 -8.09 -1.53
C ARG A 100 -8.30 -9.04 -0.40
N LEU A 101 -7.00 -9.12 -0.09
CA LEU A 101 -6.46 -9.96 0.98
C LEU A 101 -6.14 -9.14 2.22
N ALA A 102 -5.22 -8.19 2.08
CA ALA A 102 -4.67 -7.45 3.21
C ALA A 102 -4.36 -6.00 2.80
N PRO A 103 -4.62 -5.02 3.67
CA PRO A 103 -4.15 -3.66 3.48
C PRO A 103 -2.67 -3.58 3.90
N VAL A 104 -1.88 -2.85 3.13
CA VAL A 104 -0.52 -2.44 3.50
C VAL A 104 -0.50 -0.93 3.61
N THR A 105 -0.12 -0.43 4.78
CA THR A 105 -0.09 1.01 5.07
C THR A 105 1.35 1.45 5.33
N VAL A 106 1.73 2.55 4.71
CA VAL A 106 2.99 3.25 4.96
C VAL A 106 2.65 4.70 5.27
N GLY A 107 3.26 5.26 6.32
CA GLY A 107 2.94 6.60 6.77
C GLY A 107 4.15 7.32 7.33
N TRP A 108 4.17 8.63 7.12
CA TRP A 108 5.13 9.58 7.64
C TRP A 108 4.37 10.56 8.51
N ARG A 109 4.82 10.72 9.75
CA ARG A 109 4.26 11.73 10.66
C ARG A 109 4.49 13.13 10.14
N LYS A 110 5.66 13.37 9.54
CA LYS A 110 6.04 14.64 8.93
C LYS A 110 6.89 14.38 7.69
N VAL A 111 6.46 14.88 6.53
CA VAL A 111 7.26 14.84 5.30
C VAL A 111 8.07 16.10 5.11
N ASP A 112 9.17 16.00 4.37
CA ASP A 112 10.01 17.15 4.00
C ASP A 112 9.30 18.14 3.06
N ASN A 113 8.34 17.66 2.26
CA ASN A 113 7.55 18.47 1.33
C ASN A 113 6.04 18.16 1.41
N PRO A 114 5.30 18.81 2.33
CA PRO A 114 3.87 18.57 2.51
C PRO A 114 3.03 19.05 1.32
N ASP A 115 3.45 20.09 0.61
CA ASP A 115 2.75 20.61 -0.57
C ASP A 115 2.78 19.61 -1.73
N ALA A 116 3.94 18.97 -1.96
CA ALA A 116 4.08 17.88 -2.93
C ALA A 116 3.25 16.66 -2.54
N ALA A 117 3.19 16.32 -1.25
CA ALA A 117 2.33 15.23 -0.75
C ALA A 117 0.86 15.49 -1.09
N GLN A 118 0.37 16.71 -0.85
CA GLN A 118 -1.00 17.07 -1.19
C GLN A 118 -1.25 17.07 -2.71
N ALA A 119 -0.28 17.54 -3.50
CA ALA A 119 -0.37 17.50 -4.95
C ALA A 119 -0.46 16.06 -5.48
N PHE A 120 0.35 15.15 -4.93
CA PHE A 120 0.29 13.73 -5.23
C PHE A 120 -1.07 13.12 -4.88
N VAL A 121 -1.62 13.40 -3.69
CA VAL A 121 -2.95 12.89 -3.27
C VAL A 121 -4.05 13.39 -4.22
N ARG A 122 -3.99 14.67 -4.64
CA ARG A 122 -4.94 15.21 -5.62
C ARG A 122 -4.82 14.49 -6.96
N GLU A 123 -3.61 14.28 -7.46
CA GLU A 123 -3.39 13.58 -8.73
C GLU A 123 -3.84 12.12 -8.67
N LEU A 124 -3.55 11.41 -7.57
CA LEU A 124 -4.02 10.05 -7.33
C LEU A 124 -5.56 9.99 -7.37
N ASN A 125 -6.24 10.88 -6.63
CA ASN A 125 -7.70 10.91 -6.59
C ASN A 125 -8.32 11.30 -7.93
N LYS A 126 -7.70 12.23 -8.67
CA LYS A 126 -8.12 12.58 -10.03
C LYS A 126 -8.07 11.36 -10.96
N ARG A 127 -6.99 10.59 -10.92
CA ARG A 127 -6.81 9.38 -11.75
C ARG A 127 -7.73 8.24 -11.34
N LYS A 128 -8.02 8.09 -10.04
CA LYS A 128 -8.99 7.11 -9.53
C LYS A 128 -10.37 7.25 -10.14
N VAL A 129 -10.85 8.47 -10.33
CA VAL A 129 -12.19 8.72 -10.91
C VAL A 129 -12.30 8.14 -12.32
N SER A 130 -11.19 8.06 -13.05
CA SER A 130 -11.13 7.51 -14.41
C SER A 130 -10.65 6.05 -14.46
N ALA A 131 -10.24 5.46 -13.34
CA ALA A 131 -9.72 4.10 -13.31
C ALA A 131 -10.87 3.07 -13.29
N ALA A 132 -10.77 2.05 -14.14
CA ALA A 132 -11.69 0.92 -14.09
C ALA A 132 -11.58 0.18 -12.76
N HIS A 133 -12.71 -0.24 -12.18
CA HIS A 133 -12.75 -1.00 -10.94
C HIS A 133 -12.14 -2.40 -11.18
N PRO A 134 -11.06 -2.78 -10.48
CA PRO A 134 -10.38 -4.05 -10.73
C PRO A 134 -11.12 -5.27 -10.16
N GLY A 135 -12.16 -5.07 -9.33
CA GLY A 135 -12.96 -6.13 -8.72
C GLY A 135 -14.31 -6.33 -9.41
N ARG A 136 -14.84 -7.56 -9.38
CA ARG A 136 -16.20 -7.88 -9.84
C ARG A 136 -17.28 -7.46 -8.82
N LEU A 137 -16.93 -7.29 -7.55
CA LEU A 137 -17.86 -6.90 -6.48
C LEU A 137 -17.45 -5.56 -5.87
N PRO A 138 -18.39 -4.77 -5.32
CA PRO A 138 -18.07 -3.51 -4.69
C PRO A 138 -17.30 -3.71 -3.38
N GLY A 139 -16.09 -3.15 -3.34
CA GLY A 139 -15.26 -2.82 -2.17
C GLY A 139 -15.26 -3.79 -0.99
N PRO A 140 -16.15 -3.65 0.01
CA PRO A 140 -16.16 -4.51 1.20
C PRO A 140 -16.54 -5.96 0.89
N LEU A 141 -17.38 -6.20 -0.11
CA LEU A 141 -17.84 -7.55 -0.46
C LEU A 141 -16.72 -8.43 -1.00
N ASP A 142 -15.76 -7.85 -1.73
CA ASP A 142 -14.56 -8.55 -2.20
C ASP A 142 -13.75 -9.13 -1.03
N TYR A 143 -13.62 -8.39 0.08
CA TYR A 143 -12.86 -8.83 1.26
C TYR A 143 -13.57 -9.97 1.99
N TRP A 144 -14.88 -9.84 2.23
CA TRP A 144 -15.66 -10.91 2.87
C TRP A 144 -15.72 -12.17 2.00
N ALA A 145 -15.80 -12.03 0.67
CA ALA A 145 -15.78 -13.16 -0.27
C ALA A 145 -14.45 -13.94 -0.21
N THR A 146 -13.31 -13.25 -0.07
CA THR A 146 -12.01 -13.91 0.16
C THR A 146 -12.08 -14.85 1.36
N TRP A 147 -12.52 -14.35 2.52
CA TRP A 147 -12.55 -15.14 3.74
C TRP A 147 -13.62 -16.21 3.71
N ALA A 148 -14.75 -15.97 3.04
CA ALA A 148 -15.77 -16.99 2.82
C ALA A 148 -15.22 -18.16 1.99
N LEU A 149 -14.45 -17.91 0.93
CA LEU A 149 -13.80 -18.96 0.13
C LEU A 149 -12.71 -19.71 0.90
N VAL A 150 -11.88 -18.99 1.66
CA VAL A 150 -10.85 -19.61 2.49
C VAL A 150 -11.48 -20.45 3.61
N GLY A 151 -12.55 -19.96 4.24
CA GLY A 151 -13.28 -20.68 5.30
C GLY A 151 -14.10 -21.87 4.81
N PHE A 152 -14.46 -21.94 3.53
CA PHE A 152 -15.14 -23.10 2.93
C PHE A 152 -14.19 -24.24 2.54
N LEU A 153 -12.87 -23.97 2.50
CA LEU A 153 -11.83 -24.93 2.13
C LEU A 153 -11.10 -25.53 3.35
N VAL A 154 -11.55 -25.21 4.57
CA VAL A 154 -11.03 -25.74 5.85
C VAL A 154 -12.06 -26.64 6.51
#